data_AF-A0ABD0RLI9-F1
#
_entry.id   AF-A0ABD0RLI9-F1
#
_cell.length_a   1.000
_cell.length_b   1.000
_cell.length_c   1.000
_cell.angle_alpha   90.00
_cell.angle_beta   90.00
_cell.angle_gamma   90.00
#
_symmetry.space_group_name_H-M   'P 1'
#
loop_
_entity.id
_entity.type
_entity.pdbx_description
1 polymer ?
#
loop_
_entity_poly.entity_id
_entity_poly.type
_entity_poly.pdbx_seq_one_letter_code
_entity_poly.pdbx_strand_id
1 'polypeptide(L)'
;IKQHFEKLHQFLRDEEEATITALREEEEQKKQMMKEKLEEINRHISALSHTIKDTEEMMNASDVCFLKEFPVSMERVQISQPDPQTPSGALIHVPRYLGNLPFRVWKKMQDIVHNTPVILDPNTAHPHLVLSDDLTSVGWSKKKQRFPDNPERFDEYFCVLGSEGFNSGTHCWDVKVKESSWWSLGVTTASDQRKGWGFFNACVWSVEYYQYDCSKYFGFRVEQQLDCVKVYLDYDRGT
;
A
#
# COMPACT_ATOMS: atom_id res chain seq x y z
N ILE A 1 -14.00 -12.68 8.00
CA ILE A 1 -14.37 -11.25 8.23
C ILE A 1 -13.51 -10.59 9.30
N LYS A 2 -13.66 -10.93 10.60
CA LYS A 2 -12.90 -10.27 11.68
C LYS A 2 -11.39 -10.20 11.44
N GLN A 3 -10.79 -11.30 11.00
CA GLN A 3 -9.35 -11.34 10.67
C GLN A 3 -8.94 -10.40 9.53
N HIS A 4 -9.80 -10.17 8.53
CA HIS A 4 -9.49 -9.20 7.46
C HIS A 4 -9.49 -7.77 8.00
N PHE A 5 -10.51 -7.41 8.79
CA PHE A 5 -10.56 -6.09 9.43
C PHE A 5 -9.42 -5.88 10.42
N GLU A 6 -9.03 -6.92 11.18
CA GLU A 6 -7.89 -6.83 12.11
C GLU A 6 -6.59 -6.49 11.38
N LYS A 7 -6.33 -7.09 10.21
CA LYS A 7 -5.15 -6.74 9.39
C LYS A 7 -5.15 -5.27 8.99
N LEU A 8 -6.31 -4.74 8.59
CA LEU A 8 -6.44 -3.33 8.20
C LEU A 8 -6.27 -2.39 9.41
N HIS A 9 -6.85 -2.74 10.55
CA HIS A 9 -6.67 -1.98 11.79
C HIS A 9 -5.22 -1.99 12.27
N GLN A 10 -4.55 -3.14 12.20
CA GLN A 10 -3.13 -3.24 12.56
C GLN A 10 -2.27 -2.35 11.66
N PHE A 11 -2.48 -2.40 10.34
CA PHE A 11 -1.77 -1.51 9.40
C PHE A 11 -1.95 -0.03 9.75
N LEU A 12 -3.17 0.40 10.07
CA LEU A 12 -3.44 1.80 10.44
C LEU A 12 -2.74 2.19 11.75
N ARG A 13 -2.73 1.30 12.75
CA ARG A 13 -2.00 1.53 14.01
C ARG A 13 -0.49 1.65 13.77
N ASP A 14 0.07 0.76 12.95
CA ASP A 14 1.50 0.76 12.65
C ASP A 14 1.92 2.05 11.91
N GLU A 15 1.12 2.50 10.94
CA GLU A 15 1.39 3.72 10.17
C GLU A 15 1.19 5.00 11.03
N GLU A 16 0.21 5.00 11.94
CA GLU A 16 0.03 6.06 12.94
C GLU A 16 1.24 6.14 13.88
N GLU A 17 1.66 5.00 14.46
CA GLU A 17 2.80 4.92 15.37
C GLU A 17 4.10 5.35 14.68
N ALA A 18 4.34 4.90 13.44
CA ALA A 18 5.50 5.30 12.65
C ALA A 18 5.51 6.82 12.38
N THR A 19 4.34 7.39 12.06
CA THR A 19 4.21 8.84 11.80
C THR A 19 4.44 9.66 13.06
N ILE A 20 3.90 9.24 14.20
CA ILE A 20 4.10 9.90 15.50
C ILE A 20 5.57 9.80 15.94
N THR A 21 6.19 8.64 15.79
CA THR A 21 7.60 8.44 16.12
C THR A 21 8.51 9.33 15.29
N ALA A 22 8.31 9.38 13.96
CA ALA A 22 9.06 10.27 13.09
C ALA A 22 8.83 11.77 13.38
N LEU A 23 7.68 12.15 13.94
CA LEU A 23 7.43 13.52 14.39
C LEU A 23 8.19 13.83 15.68
N ARG A 24 8.18 12.92 16.65
CA ARG A 24 8.94 13.05 17.91
C ARG A 24 10.45 13.14 17.68
N GLU A 25 10.97 12.34 16.75
CA GLU A 25 12.38 12.41 16.35
C GLU A 25 12.74 13.76 15.73
N GLU A 26 11.88 14.29 14.84
CA GLU A 26 12.10 15.64 14.29
C GLU A 26 12.04 16.69 15.40
N GLU A 27 11.06 16.62 16.31
CA GLU A 27 10.93 17.54 17.44
C GLU A 27 12.19 17.58 18.30
N GLU A 28 12.72 16.43 18.70
CA GLU A 28 13.93 16.36 19.50
C GLU A 28 15.15 16.90 18.73
N GLN A 29 15.23 16.60 17.42
CA GLN A 29 16.27 17.17 16.56
C GLN A 29 16.19 18.71 16.52
N LYS A 30 15.00 19.29 16.36
CA LYS A 30 14.82 20.76 16.35
C LYS A 30 15.18 21.37 17.69
N LYS A 31 14.75 20.74 18.78
CA LYS A 31 15.05 21.18 20.15
C LYS A 31 16.53 21.18 20.44
N GLN A 32 17.25 20.13 20.04
CA GLN A 32 18.70 20.03 20.21
C GLN A 32 19.41 21.12 19.40
N MET A 33 19.01 21.37 18.16
CA MET A 33 19.59 22.43 17.34
C MET A 33 19.37 23.83 17.95
N MET A 34 18.19 24.09 18.53
CA MET A 34 17.92 25.35 19.22
C MET A 34 18.75 25.50 20.50
N LYS A 35 18.97 24.40 21.23
CA LYS A 35 19.82 24.40 22.42
C LYS A 35 21.27 24.75 22.07
N GLU A 36 21.82 24.13 21.04
CA GLU A 36 23.18 24.44 20.55
C GLU A 36 23.30 25.90 20.11
N LYS A 37 22.27 26.43 19.43
CA LYS A 37 22.27 27.84 19.03
C LYS A 37 22.21 28.79 20.24
N LEU A 38 21.44 28.44 21.27
CA LEU A 38 21.38 29.21 22.52
C LEU A 38 22.73 29.23 23.23
N GLU A 39 23.44 28.09 23.28
CA GLU A 39 24.78 28.00 23.86
C GLU A 39 25.80 28.84 23.07
N GLU A 40 25.73 28.84 21.74
CA GLU A 40 26.56 29.70 20.89
C GLU A 40 26.32 31.19 21.18
N ILE A 41 25.05 31.62 21.25
CA ILE A 41 24.68 32.99 21.57
C ILE A 41 25.20 33.39 22.96
N ASN A 42 25.06 32.51 23.96
CA ASN A 42 25.56 32.78 25.31
C ASN A 42 27.09 32.94 25.35
N ARG A 43 27.84 32.19 24.52
CA ARG A 43 29.29 32.37 24.38
C ARG A 43 29.62 33.71 23.74
N HIS A 44 28.89 34.13 22.70
CA HIS A 44 29.07 35.44 22.07
C HIS A 44 28.76 36.58 23.04
N ILE A 45 27.67 36.49 23.82
CA ILE A 45 27.34 37.46 24.87
C ILE A 45 28.48 37.55 25.89
N SER A 46 29.00 36.41 26.36
CA SER A 46 30.09 36.39 27.34
C SER A 46 31.36 37.05 26.78
N ALA A 47 31.74 36.75 25.53
CA ALA A 47 32.90 37.35 24.87
C ALA A 47 32.74 38.86 24.66
N LEU A 48 31.54 39.31 24.29
CA LEU A 48 31.24 40.73 24.12
C LEU A 48 31.27 41.45 25.47
N SER A 49 30.70 40.87 26.53
CA SER A 49 30.77 41.42 27.89
C SER A 49 32.21 41.55 28.39
N HIS A 50 33.07 40.57 28.14
CA HIS A 50 34.50 40.68 28.44
C HIS A 50 35.16 41.83 27.66
N THR A 51 34.87 41.96 26.37
CA THR A 51 35.43 43.03 25.53
C THR A 51 35.00 44.42 26.00
N ILE A 52 33.73 44.59 26.38
CA ILE A 52 33.22 45.83 26.97
C ILE A 52 33.99 46.16 28.25
N LYS A 53 34.11 45.18 29.16
CA LYS A 53 34.83 45.35 30.42
C LYS A 53 36.30 45.72 30.22
N ASP A 54 37.01 45.01 29.34
CA ASP A 54 38.42 45.30 29.01
C ASP A 54 38.57 46.73 28.47
N THR A 55 37.60 47.18 27.65
CA THR A 55 37.58 48.54 27.09
C THR A 55 37.32 49.59 28.17
N GLU A 56 36.38 49.33 29.09
CA GLU A 56 36.09 50.21 30.23
C GLU A 56 37.30 50.34 31.17
N GLU A 57 37.99 49.23 31.48
CA GLU A 57 39.20 49.24 32.31
C GLU A 57 40.34 50.02 31.63
N MET A 58 40.55 49.82 30.32
CA MET A 58 41.52 50.59 29.53
C MET A 58 41.22 52.09 29.56
N MET A 59 39.96 52.50 29.40
CA MET A 59 39.55 53.92 29.43
C MET A 59 39.78 54.57 30.80
N ASN A 60 39.82 53.79 31.88
CA ASN A 60 40.09 54.27 33.24
C ASN A 60 41.59 54.25 33.61
N ALA A 61 42.47 53.73 32.75
CA ALA A 61 43.91 53.68 32.99
C ALA A 61 44.60 55.03 32.76
N SER A 62 45.82 55.20 33.28
CA SER A 62 46.63 56.41 33.03
C SER A 62 46.96 56.58 31.54
N ASP A 63 47.04 57.83 31.07
CA ASP A 63 47.23 58.20 29.65
C ASP A 63 48.33 57.41 28.91
N VAL A 64 49.46 57.14 29.56
CA VAL A 64 50.59 56.40 28.96
C VAL A 64 50.24 54.92 28.72
N CYS A 65 49.52 54.29 29.64
CA CYS A 65 49.05 52.91 29.49
C CYS A 65 47.95 52.81 28.44
N PHE A 66 47.00 53.76 28.46
CA PHE A 66 45.94 53.85 27.45
C PHE A 66 46.53 53.92 26.03
N LEU A 67 47.46 54.85 25.77
CA LEU A 67 48.06 55.01 24.44
C LEU A 67 48.85 53.79 23.96
N LYS A 68 49.40 53.00 24.90
CA LYS A 68 50.15 51.78 24.57
C LYS A 68 49.23 50.61 24.20
N GLU A 69 48.08 50.48 24.85
CA GLU A 69 47.15 49.35 24.64
C GLU A 69 46.04 49.64 23.61
N PHE A 70 45.77 50.92 23.32
CA PHE A 70 44.75 51.37 22.39
C PHE A 70 44.75 50.65 21.02
N PRO A 71 45.90 50.42 20.34
CA PRO A 71 45.90 49.77 19.03
C PRO A 71 45.39 48.31 19.08
N VAL A 72 45.72 47.59 20.15
CA VAL A 72 45.35 46.18 20.33
C VAL A 72 43.86 46.05 20.66
N SER A 73 43.34 46.96 21.47
CA SER A 73 41.91 47.01 21.82
C SER A 73 41.04 47.43 20.64
N MET A 74 41.50 48.38 19.81
CA MET A 74 40.77 48.77 18.59
C MET A 74 40.64 47.61 17.60
N GLU A 75 41.70 46.81 17.42
CA GLU A 75 41.66 45.64 16.51
C GLU A 75 40.61 44.62 16.96
N ARG A 76 40.41 44.44 18.26
CA ARG A 76 39.37 43.56 18.83
C ARG A 76 37.95 44.10 18.66
N VAL A 77 37.76 45.41 18.83
CA VAL A 77 36.44 46.07 18.71
C VAL A 77 35.97 46.14 17.25
N GLN A 78 36.91 46.18 16.30
CA GLN A 78 36.59 46.24 14.87
C GLN A 78 36.03 44.93 14.30
N ILE A 79 36.14 43.81 15.03
CA ILE A 79 35.53 42.54 14.66
C ILE A 79 34.06 42.59 15.06
N SER A 80 33.20 43.06 14.15
CA SER A 80 31.75 42.96 14.33
C SER A 80 31.32 41.50 14.23
N GLN A 81 30.76 40.96 15.31
CA GLN A 81 30.11 39.66 15.24
C GLN A 81 28.77 39.79 14.50
N PRO A 82 28.46 38.89 13.57
CA PRO A 82 27.17 38.91 12.88
C PRO A 82 26.03 38.66 13.87
N ASP A 83 24.89 39.31 13.65
CA ASP A 83 23.69 39.12 14.46
C ASP A 83 23.27 37.64 14.48
N PRO A 84 22.79 37.12 15.63
CA PRO A 84 22.30 35.76 15.72
C PRO A 84 21.12 35.54 14.75
N GLN A 85 21.32 34.66 13.76
CA GLN A 85 20.26 34.24 12.85
C GLN A 85 19.62 32.93 13.32
N THR A 86 18.32 32.79 13.09
CA THR A 86 17.61 31.53 13.29
C THR A 86 18.20 30.46 12.35
N PRO A 87 18.58 29.27 12.86
CA PRO A 87 19.07 28.19 12.02
C PRO A 87 18.03 27.82 10.97
N SER A 88 18.49 27.63 9.72
CA SER A 88 17.62 27.10 8.67
C SER A 88 17.08 25.73 9.08
N GLY A 89 15.77 25.54 8.91
CA GLY A 89 15.11 24.29 9.29
C GLY A 89 14.85 24.13 10.80
N ALA A 90 14.81 25.21 11.58
CA ALA A 90 14.45 25.16 13.01
C ALA A 90 13.00 24.77 13.31
N LEU A 91 12.11 24.89 12.33
CA LEU A 91 10.70 24.58 12.50
C LEU A 91 10.40 23.13 12.09
N ILE A 92 9.35 22.58 12.71
CA ILE A 92 8.76 21.30 12.33
C ILE A 92 8.20 21.41 10.92
N HIS A 93 8.49 20.42 10.08
CA HIS A 93 7.96 20.38 8.73
C HIS A 93 6.51 19.86 8.72
N VAL A 94 5.56 20.63 9.24
CA VAL A 94 4.13 20.25 9.40
C VAL A 94 3.52 19.60 8.14
N PRO A 95 3.74 20.11 6.90
CA PRO A 95 3.18 19.50 5.70
C PRO A 95 3.63 18.05 5.46
N ARG A 96 4.77 17.63 6.03
CA ARG A 96 5.28 16.24 5.92
C ARG A 96 4.38 15.26 6.67
N TYR A 97 3.74 15.70 7.76
CA TYR A 97 2.93 14.84 8.63
C TYR A 97 1.44 14.98 8.34
N LEU A 98 0.96 16.19 8.08
CA LEU A 98 -0.47 16.44 7.84
C LEU A 98 -0.84 16.51 6.36
N GLY A 99 0.12 16.80 5.48
CA GLY A 99 -0.12 16.95 4.05
C GLY A 99 -0.62 15.66 3.42
N ASN A 100 -1.88 15.69 2.95
CA ASN A 100 -2.57 14.58 2.31
C ASN A 100 -2.46 13.25 3.08
N LEU A 101 -2.43 13.30 4.41
CA LEU A 101 -2.19 12.12 5.25
C LEU A 101 -3.17 10.97 4.95
N PRO A 102 -4.51 11.16 4.96
CA PRO A 102 -5.45 10.07 4.68
C PRO A 102 -5.22 9.42 3.31
N PHE A 103 -4.93 10.23 2.28
CA PHE A 103 -4.68 9.73 0.94
C PHE A 103 -3.36 8.93 0.85
N ARG A 104 -2.30 9.39 1.51
CA ARG A 104 -1.00 8.69 1.54
C ARG A 104 -1.11 7.36 2.26
N VAL A 105 -1.81 7.33 3.38
CA VAL A 105 -2.08 6.11 4.15
C VAL A 105 -2.92 5.15 3.32
N TRP A 106 -4.02 5.62 2.71
CA TRP A 106 -4.84 4.81 1.81
C TRP A 106 -4.05 4.23 0.64
N LYS A 107 -3.18 5.04 0.02
CA LYS A 107 -2.35 4.59 -1.10
C LYS A 107 -1.39 3.46 -0.68
N LYS A 108 -0.75 3.56 0.49
CA LYS A 108 0.07 2.47 1.04
C LYS A 108 -0.78 1.24 1.41
N MET A 109 -1.99 1.47 1.91
CA MET A 109 -2.93 0.42 2.27
C MET A 109 -3.35 -0.41 1.04
N GLN A 110 -3.37 0.20 -0.14
CA GLN A 110 -3.64 -0.51 -1.39
C GLN A 110 -2.62 -1.63 -1.64
N ASP A 111 -1.36 -1.48 -1.23
CA ASP A 111 -0.31 -2.48 -1.44
C ASP A 111 -0.52 -3.76 -0.59
N ILE A 112 -1.28 -3.68 0.51
CA ILE A 112 -1.58 -4.83 1.37
C ILE A 112 -2.94 -5.47 1.05
N VAL A 113 -3.76 -4.83 0.21
CA VAL A 113 -5.07 -5.34 -0.20
C VAL A 113 -4.97 -5.90 -1.61
N HIS A 114 -5.13 -7.22 -1.72
CA HIS A 114 -5.19 -7.88 -3.01
C HIS A 114 -6.60 -7.74 -3.59
N ASN A 115 -6.70 -7.11 -4.76
CA ASN A 115 -7.94 -7.09 -5.52
C ASN A 115 -7.92 -8.25 -6.52
N THR A 116 -8.83 -9.21 -6.36
CA THR A 116 -9.04 -10.27 -7.34
C THR A 116 -10.33 -9.96 -8.09
N PRO A 117 -10.29 -9.77 -9.42
CA PRO A 117 -11.44 -9.30 -10.19
C PRO A 117 -12.60 -10.32 -10.24
N VAL A 118 -12.32 -11.60 -9.99
CA VAL A 118 -13.33 -12.66 -9.95
C VAL A 118 -13.28 -13.36 -8.59
N ILE A 119 -14.40 -13.35 -7.89
CA ILE A 119 -14.63 -14.06 -6.64
C ILE A 119 -15.62 -15.18 -6.92
N LEU A 120 -15.29 -16.42 -6.54
CA LEU A 120 -16.12 -17.59 -6.82
C LEU A 120 -17.30 -17.66 -5.85
N ASP A 121 -18.50 -17.94 -6.35
CA ASP A 121 -19.72 -18.06 -5.53
C ASP A 121 -19.93 -19.50 -5.04
N PRO A 122 -19.79 -19.76 -3.71
CA PRO A 122 -20.03 -21.09 -3.13
C PRO A 122 -21.46 -21.61 -3.31
N ASN A 123 -22.44 -20.74 -3.55
CA ASN A 123 -23.83 -21.16 -3.76
C ASN A 123 -24.00 -21.85 -5.11
N THR A 124 -23.22 -21.44 -6.11
CA THR A 124 -23.24 -22.05 -7.45
C THR A 124 -22.38 -23.30 -7.54
N ALA A 125 -21.34 -23.40 -6.70
CA ALA A 125 -20.33 -24.45 -6.79
C ALA A 125 -20.89 -25.87 -6.71
N HIS A 126 -20.51 -26.72 -7.66
CA HIS A 126 -20.83 -28.13 -7.62
C HIS A 126 -20.33 -28.80 -6.33
N PRO A 127 -21.08 -29.74 -5.71
CA PRO A 127 -20.71 -30.35 -4.43
C PRO A 127 -19.35 -31.06 -4.36
N HIS A 128 -18.71 -31.37 -5.49
CA HIS A 128 -17.36 -31.96 -5.51
C HIS A 128 -16.23 -30.93 -5.62
N LEU A 129 -16.56 -29.65 -5.73
CA LEU A 129 -15.58 -28.56 -5.75
C LEU A 129 -15.32 -28.04 -4.34
N VAL A 130 -14.06 -27.71 -4.08
CA VAL A 130 -13.58 -27.10 -2.85
C VAL A 130 -13.01 -25.74 -3.22
N LEU A 131 -13.55 -24.69 -2.60
CA LEU A 131 -13.09 -23.33 -2.78
C LEU A 131 -12.10 -22.96 -1.67
N SER A 132 -11.14 -22.09 -1.98
CA SER A 132 -10.27 -21.47 -0.97
C SER A 132 -11.04 -20.48 -0.07
N ASP A 133 -10.49 -20.16 1.10
CA ASP A 133 -11.11 -19.26 2.06
C ASP A 133 -11.32 -17.83 1.53
N ASP A 134 -10.48 -17.40 0.59
CA ASP A 134 -10.55 -16.12 -0.11
C ASP A 134 -11.42 -16.17 -1.38
N LEU A 135 -11.97 -17.36 -1.72
CA LEU A 135 -12.84 -17.60 -2.86
C LEU A 135 -12.20 -17.31 -4.23
N THR A 136 -10.87 -17.34 -4.34
CA THR A 136 -10.15 -17.09 -5.60
C THR A 136 -9.68 -18.36 -6.31
N SER A 137 -9.70 -19.50 -5.60
CA SER A 137 -9.18 -20.77 -6.09
C SER A 137 -10.22 -21.89 -5.93
N VAL A 138 -10.18 -22.85 -6.84
CA VAL A 138 -11.05 -24.02 -6.84
C VAL A 138 -10.24 -25.29 -7.11
N GLY A 139 -10.55 -26.34 -6.36
CA GLY A 139 -10.00 -27.68 -6.55
C GLY A 139 -11.09 -28.74 -6.54
N TRP A 140 -10.84 -29.86 -7.21
CA TRP A 140 -11.75 -30.99 -7.21
C TRP A 140 -11.46 -31.93 -6.03
N SER A 141 -12.52 -32.50 -5.45
CA SER A 141 -12.44 -33.51 -4.40
C SER A 141 -13.28 -34.74 -4.74
N LYS A 142 -12.70 -35.93 -4.48
CA LYS A 142 -13.42 -37.22 -4.54
C LYS A 142 -14.63 -37.24 -3.61
N LYS A 143 -14.53 -36.56 -2.46
CA LYS A 143 -15.59 -36.53 -1.45
C LYS A 143 -16.56 -35.40 -1.77
N LYS A 144 -17.84 -35.75 -1.89
CA LYS A 144 -18.93 -34.79 -1.96
C LYS A 144 -18.98 -33.94 -0.69
N GLN A 145 -18.91 -32.62 -0.84
CA GLN A 145 -19.12 -31.65 0.21
C GLN A 145 -20.58 -31.69 0.68
N ARG A 146 -20.79 -31.49 1.97
CA ARG A 146 -22.13 -31.56 2.60
C ARG A 146 -22.83 -30.20 2.56
N PHE A 147 -22.87 -29.58 1.39
CA PHE A 147 -23.63 -28.35 1.19
C PHE A 147 -25.09 -28.68 0.90
N PRO A 148 -26.05 -27.87 1.40
CA PRO A 148 -27.44 -28.00 1.02
C PRO A 148 -27.60 -27.73 -0.48
N ASP A 149 -28.54 -28.44 -1.09
CA ASP A 149 -28.94 -28.14 -2.45
C ASP A 149 -29.71 -26.81 -2.50
N ASN A 150 -29.54 -26.07 -3.59
CA ASN A 150 -30.24 -24.82 -3.88
C ASN A 150 -30.39 -24.68 -5.42
N PRO A 151 -31.30 -23.82 -5.92
CA PRO A 151 -31.52 -23.64 -7.36
C PRO A 151 -30.28 -23.21 -8.14
N GLU A 152 -29.40 -22.40 -7.54
CA GLU A 152 -28.21 -21.82 -8.17
C GLU A 152 -27.06 -22.83 -8.32
N ARG A 153 -27.07 -23.91 -7.53
CA ARG A 153 -26.00 -24.91 -7.44
C ARG A 153 -25.97 -25.84 -8.65
N PHE A 154 -24.80 -26.00 -9.25
CA PHE A 154 -24.59 -27.06 -10.24
C PHE A 154 -24.70 -28.46 -9.61
N ASP A 155 -25.44 -29.35 -10.26
CA ASP A 155 -25.70 -30.73 -9.80
C ASP A 155 -24.99 -31.79 -10.65
N GLU A 156 -24.87 -31.57 -11.96
CA GLU A 156 -24.24 -32.51 -12.91
C GLU A 156 -22.82 -32.07 -13.31
N TYR A 157 -22.63 -30.78 -13.63
CA TYR A 157 -21.35 -30.27 -14.12
C TYR A 157 -20.46 -29.75 -12.99
N PHE A 158 -19.16 -30.06 -13.05
CA PHE A 158 -18.15 -29.59 -12.07
C PHE A 158 -17.79 -28.11 -12.28
N CYS A 159 -18.79 -27.23 -12.21
CA CYS A 159 -18.67 -25.80 -12.44
C CYS A 159 -18.90 -24.99 -11.16
N VAL A 160 -18.38 -23.77 -11.17
CA VAL A 160 -18.63 -22.71 -10.19
C VAL A 160 -18.58 -21.39 -10.96
N LEU A 161 -19.47 -20.45 -10.61
CA LEU A 161 -19.51 -19.12 -11.24
C LEU A 161 -18.79 -18.08 -10.39
N GLY A 162 -18.43 -16.97 -11.02
CA GLY A 162 -18.13 -15.73 -10.31
C GLY A 162 -19.38 -15.19 -9.60
N SER A 163 -19.17 -14.49 -8.49
CA SER A 163 -20.23 -13.90 -7.67
C SER A 163 -20.88 -12.68 -8.30
N GLU A 164 -20.15 -11.99 -9.19
CA GLU A 164 -20.64 -10.81 -9.88
C GLU A 164 -20.71 -11.07 -11.39
N GLY A 165 -21.81 -10.61 -11.99
CA GLY A 165 -21.98 -10.59 -13.44
C GLY A 165 -21.60 -9.23 -14.03
N PHE A 166 -21.27 -9.23 -15.32
CA PHE A 166 -20.93 -8.03 -16.07
C PHE A 166 -22.13 -7.54 -16.88
N ASN A 167 -22.34 -6.22 -16.93
CA ASN A 167 -23.45 -5.60 -17.68
C ASN A 167 -23.01 -4.52 -18.68
N SER A 168 -21.73 -4.16 -18.68
CA SER A 168 -21.10 -3.20 -19.60
C SER A 168 -19.58 -3.22 -19.43
N GLY A 169 -18.86 -2.64 -20.38
CA GLY A 169 -17.42 -2.39 -20.31
C GLY A 169 -16.53 -3.59 -20.65
N THR A 170 -15.24 -3.42 -20.37
CA THR A 170 -14.19 -4.40 -20.66
C THR A 170 -13.61 -4.95 -19.36
N HIS A 171 -13.52 -6.28 -19.27
CA HIS A 171 -13.08 -7.02 -18.10
C HIS A 171 -11.96 -7.98 -18.47
N CYS A 172 -10.98 -8.13 -17.58
CA CYS A 172 -9.83 -8.98 -17.82
C CYS A 172 -9.38 -9.62 -16.51
N TRP A 173 -9.14 -10.93 -16.53
CA TRP A 173 -8.60 -11.65 -15.39
C TRP A 173 -7.71 -12.81 -15.83
N ASP A 174 -6.76 -13.14 -14.95
CA ASP A 174 -5.79 -14.20 -15.17
C ASP A 174 -6.10 -15.39 -14.27
N VAL A 175 -6.13 -16.59 -14.86
CA VAL A 175 -6.38 -17.85 -14.15
C VAL A 175 -5.16 -18.75 -14.27
N LYS A 176 -4.55 -19.09 -13.13
CA LYS A 176 -3.44 -20.05 -13.08
C LYS A 176 -3.98 -21.47 -13.19
N VAL A 177 -3.50 -22.24 -14.16
CA VAL A 177 -4.00 -23.59 -14.46
C VAL A 177 -2.91 -24.66 -14.53
N LYS A 178 -1.64 -24.27 -14.30
CA LYS A 178 -0.45 -25.13 -14.44
C LYS A 178 -0.58 -26.52 -13.80
N GLU A 179 -1.14 -26.60 -12.61
CA GLU A 179 -1.16 -27.83 -11.81
C GLU A 179 -2.39 -28.72 -12.11
N SER A 180 -3.27 -28.31 -13.02
CA SER A 180 -4.49 -29.04 -13.31
C SER A 180 -4.39 -29.87 -14.59
N SER A 181 -4.70 -31.17 -14.48
CA SER A 181 -4.83 -32.08 -15.62
C SER A 181 -6.14 -31.93 -16.38
N TRP A 182 -7.12 -31.22 -15.80
CA TRP A 182 -8.42 -30.95 -16.40
C TRP A 182 -8.99 -29.62 -15.89
N TRP A 183 -9.25 -28.69 -16.80
CA TRP A 183 -9.94 -27.44 -16.48
C TRP A 183 -10.81 -26.96 -17.65
N SER A 184 -11.83 -26.18 -17.33
CA SER A 184 -12.67 -25.43 -18.27
C SER A 184 -12.85 -24.03 -17.71
N LEU A 185 -12.69 -23.02 -18.57
CA LEU A 185 -12.77 -21.60 -18.21
C LEU A 185 -13.59 -20.87 -19.26
N GLY A 186 -14.46 -19.97 -18.83
CA GLY A 186 -15.34 -19.29 -19.77
C GLY A 186 -16.26 -18.27 -19.12
N VAL A 187 -17.17 -17.79 -19.93
CA VAL A 187 -18.25 -16.88 -19.53
C VAL A 187 -19.59 -17.49 -19.93
N THR A 188 -20.61 -17.20 -19.12
CA THR A 188 -21.99 -17.63 -19.37
C THR A 188 -22.94 -16.51 -19.00
N THR A 189 -24.17 -16.57 -19.51
CA THR A 189 -25.23 -15.68 -19.05
C THR A 189 -25.71 -16.06 -17.65
N ALA A 190 -26.15 -15.07 -16.87
CA ALA A 190 -26.69 -15.28 -15.52
C ALA A 190 -27.96 -16.14 -15.51
N SER A 191 -28.76 -16.08 -16.59
CA SER A 191 -30.05 -16.76 -16.73
C SER A 191 -29.95 -18.23 -17.17
N ASP A 192 -28.75 -18.70 -17.49
CA ASP A 192 -28.58 -20.05 -18.00
C ASP A 192 -28.85 -21.13 -16.92
N GLN A 193 -29.22 -22.34 -17.35
CA GLN A 193 -29.66 -23.39 -16.45
C GLN A 193 -28.49 -23.98 -15.64
N ARG A 194 -28.72 -24.30 -14.37
CA ARG A 194 -27.70 -24.88 -13.48
C ARG A 194 -27.94 -26.37 -13.18
N LYS A 195 -29.10 -26.88 -13.58
CA LYS A 195 -29.56 -28.23 -13.26
C LYS A 195 -29.54 -29.12 -14.48
N GLY A 196 -29.17 -30.38 -14.29
CA GLY A 196 -29.16 -31.39 -15.33
C GLY A 196 -28.09 -31.16 -16.41
N TRP A 197 -28.27 -31.84 -17.53
CA TRP A 197 -27.28 -31.94 -18.60
C TRP A 197 -27.30 -30.77 -19.61
N GLY A 198 -28.14 -29.77 -19.40
CA GLY A 198 -28.42 -28.74 -20.39
C GLY A 198 -27.52 -27.51 -20.37
N PHE A 199 -26.68 -27.33 -19.35
CA PHE A 199 -25.88 -26.11 -19.15
C PHE A 199 -25.07 -25.70 -20.39
N PHE A 200 -24.32 -26.63 -20.98
CA PHE A 200 -23.49 -26.34 -22.16
C PHE A 200 -24.25 -26.28 -23.50
N ASN A 201 -25.59 -26.39 -23.50
CA ASN A 201 -26.35 -26.41 -24.74
C ASN A 201 -26.57 -25.01 -25.34
N ALA A 202 -26.46 -23.95 -24.54
CA ALA A 202 -26.64 -22.58 -25.01
C ALA A 202 -25.90 -21.59 -24.10
N CYS A 203 -25.49 -20.44 -24.63
CA CYS A 203 -25.04 -19.27 -23.85
C CYS A 203 -23.79 -19.48 -22.98
N VAL A 204 -22.96 -20.48 -23.29
CA VAL A 204 -21.65 -20.70 -22.65
C VAL A 204 -20.54 -20.54 -23.69
N TRP A 205 -19.58 -19.68 -23.41
CA TRP A 205 -18.35 -19.53 -24.19
C TRP A 205 -17.18 -19.96 -23.33
N SER A 206 -16.56 -21.11 -23.65
CA SER A 206 -15.52 -21.70 -22.82
C SER A 206 -14.35 -22.25 -23.63
N VAL A 207 -13.19 -22.29 -22.97
CA VAL A 207 -11.97 -22.97 -23.38
C VAL A 207 -11.69 -24.10 -22.38
N GLU A 208 -11.29 -25.26 -22.88
CA GLU A 208 -11.12 -26.46 -22.06
C GLU A 208 -9.82 -27.16 -22.36
N TYR A 209 -9.20 -27.72 -21.32
CA TYR A 209 -8.02 -28.55 -21.43
C TYR A 209 -8.25 -29.87 -20.70
N TYR A 210 -7.84 -30.95 -21.37
CA TYR A 210 -7.88 -32.31 -20.85
C TYR A 210 -6.56 -32.98 -21.22
N GLN A 211 -5.82 -33.47 -20.22
CA GLN A 211 -4.58 -34.19 -20.44
C GLN A 211 -4.79 -35.53 -21.19
N TYR A 212 -5.95 -36.16 -20.99
CA TYR A 212 -6.33 -37.40 -21.65
C TYR A 212 -7.45 -37.16 -22.66
N ASP A 213 -7.51 -37.98 -23.71
CA ASP A 213 -8.49 -37.81 -24.77
C ASP A 213 -9.91 -38.06 -24.23
N CYS A 214 -10.76 -37.04 -24.32
CA CYS A 214 -12.15 -37.09 -23.92
C CYS A 214 -13.04 -37.15 -25.17
N SER A 215 -14.11 -37.94 -25.13
CA SER A 215 -15.04 -38.06 -26.27
C SER A 215 -16.04 -36.90 -26.36
N LYS A 216 -16.08 -36.00 -25.38
CA LYS A 216 -16.99 -34.85 -25.31
C LYS A 216 -16.25 -33.59 -24.87
N TYR A 217 -16.36 -32.56 -25.68
CA TYR A 217 -15.88 -31.21 -25.40
C TYR A 217 -17.07 -30.26 -25.47
N PHE A 218 -17.15 -29.35 -24.53
CA PHE A 218 -18.23 -28.36 -24.46
C PHE A 218 -17.78 -26.96 -24.89
N GLY A 219 -16.48 -26.78 -25.10
CA GLY A 219 -15.86 -25.54 -25.56
C GLY A 219 -14.68 -25.77 -26.49
N PHE A 220 -13.86 -24.73 -26.67
CA PHE A 220 -12.67 -24.78 -27.51
C PHE A 220 -11.55 -25.57 -26.81
N ARG A 221 -11.06 -26.64 -27.45
CA ARG A 221 -10.00 -27.49 -26.88
C ARG A 221 -8.63 -26.82 -26.98
N VAL A 222 -7.96 -26.72 -25.85
CA VAL A 222 -6.54 -26.37 -25.77
C VAL A 222 -5.72 -27.66 -25.83
N GLU A 223 -4.73 -27.73 -26.73
CA GLU A 223 -3.93 -28.95 -26.96
C GLU A 223 -2.72 -29.07 -26.02
N GLN A 224 -2.26 -27.95 -25.47
CA GLN A 224 -1.06 -27.88 -24.65
C GLN A 224 -1.39 -27.47 -23.21
N GLN A 225 -0.58 -27.95 -22.27
CA GLN A 225 -0.65 -27.49 -20.89
C GLN A 225 -0.20 -26.03 -20.81
N LEU A 226 -1.03 -25.19 -20.20
CA LEU A 226 -0.75 -23.78 -19.99
C LEU A 226 -0.45 -23.51 -18.52
N ASP A 227 0.37 -22.51 -18.25
CA ASP A 227 0.63 -22.07 -16.87
C ASP A 227 -0.49 -21.13 -16.39
N CYS A 228 -0.94 -20.25 -17.29
CA CYS A 228 -1.93 -19.22 -17.03
C CYS A 228 -2.78 -18.98 -18.28
N VAL A 229 -4.06 -18.71 -18.07
CA VAL A 229 -5.01 -18.33 -19.12
C VAL A 229 -5.56 -16.95 -18.77
N LYS A 230 -5.40 -16.01 -19.70
CA LYS A 230 -6.00 -14.68 -19.60
C LYS A 230 -7.36 -14.70 -20.28
N VAL A 231 -8.40 -14.35 -19.54
CA VAL A 231 -9.74 -14.15 -20.10
C VAL A 231 -9.94 -12.66 -20.31
N TYR A 232 -10.37 -12.30 -21.51
CA TYR A 232 -10.70 -10.93 -21.89
C TYR A 232 -12.14 -10.92 -22.38
N LEU A 233 -12.97 -10.09 -21.74
CA LEU A 233 -14.38 -9.91 -22.08
C LEU A 233 -14.61 -8.44 -22.41
N ASP A 234 -15.01 -8.17 -23.64
CA ASP A 234 -15.49 -6.87 -24.10
C ASP A 234 -17.00 -6.95 -24.27
N TYR A 235 -17.73 -6.58 -23.21
CA TYR A 235 -19.19 -6.68 -23.18
C TYR A 235 -19.82 -5.73 -24.19
N ASP A 236 -19.25 -4.54 -24.35
CA ASP A 236 -19.79 -3.49 -25.23
C ASP A 236 -19.67 -3.87 -26.71
N ARG A 237 -18.66 -4.65 -27.07
CA ARG A 237 -18.44 -5.17 -28.44
C ARG A 237 -18.94 -6.61 -28.63
N GLY A 238 -19.29 -7.30 -27.55
CA GLY A 238 -19.76 -8.69 -27.57
C GLY A 238 -18.67 -9.70 -27.93
N THR A 239 -17.43 -9.50 -27.46
CA THR A 239 -16.27 -10.36 -27.77
C THR A 239 -15.51 -10.83 -26.55
#